data_AF-A0A1X7UFM8-F1
#
_entry.id   AF-A0A1X7UFM8-F1
#
_cell.length_a   1.000
_cell.length_b   1.000
_cell.length_c   1.000
_cell.angle_alpha   90.00
_cell.angle_beta   90.00
_cell.angle_gamma   90.00
#
_symmetry.space_group_name_H-M   'P 1'
#
loop_
_entity.id
_entity.type
_entity.pdbx_description
1 polymer ?
#
loop_
_entity_poly.entity_id
_entity_poly.type
_entity_poly.pdbx_seq_one_letter_code
_entity_poly.pdbx_strand_id
1 'polypeptide(L)'
;MIGSNHLFKYFSHVDVCYYHSDWHSIRVKGQFPHHAPSHLEVLTFQTFEPTEVKICLYQPSYRGCREESYKKVDILLLLVRYDDRGGSLDKLEGSLPFPLECIATSKHNMTSVVTCSAILNPGRYSVIPLSFKNWHATLSHESPVPYVIGLFSAKVIEWVERAPTKPGYLSESLFLLARKEGTLRSFNHHLKLYDVHISRSLWFVVIENHDKFYHYRISIDFTGTINLKLSRNGLQIDDYIPPQHRQVLVVIFPEDEQNVIHRYQYSIKSQPCMHNPNGEWGSFMSPSPTDANRELHSPRHLV
;
A
#
# COMPACT_ATOMS: atom_id res chain seq x y z
N MET A 1 -2.09 42.32 -11.45
CA MET A 1 -1.37 41.27 -10.70
C MET A 1 -2.12 41.02 -9.40
N ILE A 2 -2.58 39.79 -9.17
CA ILE A 2 -3.20 39.40 -7.90
C ILE A 2 -2.09 39.38 -6.84
N GLY A 3 -2.20 40.21 -5.81
CA GLY A 3 -1.21 40.22 -4.71
C GLY A 3 -1.24 38.91 -3.94
N SER A 4 -0.11 38.48 -3.37
CA SER A 4 0.03 37.22 -2.61
C SER A 4 -1.02 37.05 -1.50
N ASN A 5 -1.46 38.14 -0.87
CA ASN A 5 -2.53 38.12 0.14
C ASN A 5 -3.90 37.69 -0.40
N HIS A 6 -4.16 37.83 -1.70
CA HIS A 6 -5.43 37.42 -2.31
C HIS A 6 -5.46 35.91 -2.58
N LEU A 7 -4.30 35.29 -2.82
CA LEU A 7 -4.19 33.83 -2.96
C LEU A 7 -4.69 33.11 -1.70
N PHE A 8 -4.24 33.53 -0.52
CA PHE A 8 -4.65 32.92 0.75
C PHE A 8 -6.06 33.31 1.20
N LYS A 9 -6.59 34.44 0.72
CA LYS A 9 -7.91 34.95 1.13
C LYS A 9 -9.08 34.39 0.31
N TYR A 10 -8.85 34.09 -0.97
CA TYR A 10 -9.93 33.73 -1.90
C TYR A 10 -9.83 32.32 -2.48
N PHE A 11 -8.69 31.64 -2.34
CA PHE A 11 -8.49 30.29 -2.88
C PHE A 11 -8.32 29.28 -1.76
N SER A 12 -9.21 28.28 -1.72
CA SER A 12 -9.10 27.10 -0.85
C SER A 12 -8.22 25.99 -1.47
N HIS A 13 -7.98 26.07 -2.78
CA HIS A 13 -7.16 25.14 -3.54
C HIS A 13 -6.46 25.86 -4.70
N VAL A 14 -5.20 25.51 -4.96
CA VAL A 14 -4.43 25.97 -6.12
C VAL A 14 -3.82 24.76 -6.79
N ASP A 15 -4.24 24.49 -8.03
CA ASP A 15 -3.69 23.42 -8.85
C ASP A 15 -2.47 23.94 -9.62
N VAL A 16 -1.29 23.38 -9.35
CA VAL A 16 -0.06 23.70 -10.08
C VAL A 16 0.23 22.58 -11.07
N CYS A 17 0.08 22.87 -12.37
CA CYS A 17 0.47 21.95 -13.42
C CYS A 17 1.99 22.00 -13.59
N TYR A 18 2.69 20.95 -13.13
CA TYR A 18 4.11 20.78 -13.43
C TYR A 18 4.26 20.42 -14.90
N TYR A 19 4.83 21.33 -15.68
CA TYR A 19 5.18 21.10 -17.07
C TYR A 19 6.67 21.33 -17.24
N HIS A 20 7.38 20.27 -17.65
CA HIS A 20 8.73 20.36 -18.16
C HIS A 20 8.69 19.96 -19.63
N SER A 21 9.03 20.87 -20.53
CA SER A 21 9.06 20.62 -21.98
C SER A 21 10.00 19.48 -22.35
N ASP A 22 11.02 19.25 -21.52
CA ASP A 22 12.14 18.38 -21.83
C ASP A 22 12.03 17.02 -21.11
N TRP A 23 10.90 16.75 -20.44
CA TRP A 23 10.68 15.47 -19.77
C TRP A 23 9.95 14.47 -20.68
N HIS A 24 10.37 13.22 -20.60
CA HIS A 24 9.64 12.12 -21.21
C HIS A 24 8.36 11.83 -20.41
N SER A 25 7.28 11.47 -21.11
CA SER A 25 6.02 11.14 -20.46
C SER A 25 5.36 9.92 -21.08
N ILE A 26 4.89 9.02 -20.21
CA ILE A 26 4.17 7.80 -20.59
C ILE A 26 2.89 7.75 -19.76
N ARG A 27 1.78 7.32 -20.39
CA ARG A 27 0.50 7.12 -19.72
C ARG A 27 0.03 5.69 -19.92
N VAL A 28 -0.25 4.99 -18.82
CA VAL A 28 -0.71 3.60 -18.83
C VAL A 28 -2.06 3.53 -18.12
N LYS A 29 -3.10 3.13 -18.85
CA LYS A 29 -4.45 2.89 -18.29
C LYS A 29 -4.46 1.58 -17.53
N GLY A 30 -5.24 1.47 -16.45
CA GLY A 30 -5.46 0.24 -15.68
C GLY A 30 -6.77 0.24 -14.90
N GLN A 31 -6.95 -0.76 -14.04
CA GLN A 31 -8.15 -0.94 -13.22
C GLN A 31 -7.76 -1.42 -11.82
N PHE A 32 -8.41 -0.86 -10.79
CA PHE A 32 -8.20 -1.30 -9.42
C PHE A 32 -8.87 -2.66 -9.19
N PRO A 33 -8.21 -3.61 -8.51
CA PRO A 33 -8.82 -4.88 -8.15
C PRO A 33 -9.89 -4.66 -7.05
N HIS A 34 -10.89 -5.54 -7.01
CA HIS A 34 -11.98 -5.51 -6.01
C HIS A 34 -11.64 -6.29 -4.73
N HIS A 35 -10.45 -6.84 -4.62
CA HIS A 35 -9.92 -7.55 -3.47
C HIS A 35 -8.40 -7.37 -3.44
N ALA A 36 -7.76 -7.68 -2.31
CA ALA A 36 -6.30 -7.77 -2.27
C ALA A 36 -5.88 -8.91 -3.21
N PRO A 37 -5.22 -8.61 -4.34
CA PRO A 37 -4.96 -9.61 -5.35
C PRO A 37 -3.88 -10.58 -4.86
N SER A 38 -4.09 -11.87 -5.10
CA SER A 38 -3.03 -12.87 -4.93
C SER A 38 -1.87 -12.61 -5.89
N HIS A 39 -2.19 -12.16 -7.11
CA HIS A 39 -1.23 -11.71 -8.12
C HIS A 39 -1.57 -10.29 -8.55
N LEU A 40 -0.77 -9.32 -8.10
CA LEU A 40 -0.91 -7.93 -8.53
C LEU A 40 -0.24 -7.78 -9.91
N GLU A 41 -0.83 -7.00 -10.79
CA GLU A 41 -0.16 -6.54 -12.01
C GLU A 41 0.36 -5.12 -11.75
N VAL A 42 1.67 -4.92 -11.89
CA VAL A 42 2.33 -3.64 -11.61
C VAL A 42 2.96 -3.09 -12.88
N LEU A 43 3.12 -1.77 -12.95
CA LEU A 43 3.88 -1.14 -14.03
C LEU A 43 5.37 -1.17 -13.67
N THR A 44 6.20 -1.76 -14.51
CA THR A 44 7.66 -1.77 -14.33
C THR A 44 8.35 -0.84 -15.30
N PHE A 45 9.55 -0.39 -14.95
CA PHE A 45 10.44 0.35 -15.84
C PHE A 45 11.89 0.27 -15.33
N GLN A 46 12.84 0.59 -16.21
CA GLN A 46 14.26 0.62 -15.90
C GLN A 46 14.87 1.99 -16.18
N THR A 47 15.80 2.39 -15.32
CA THR A 47 16.67 3.56 -15.49
C THR A 47 18.12 3.11 -15.63
N PHE A 48 18.92 3.84 -16.42
CA PHE A 48 20.35 3.55 -16.65
C PHE A 48 21.29 4.62 -16.11
N GLU A 49 20.76 5.79 -15.76
CA GLU A 49 21.48 6.90 -15.15
C GLU A 49 20.61 7.50 -14.02
N PRO A 50 21.20 8.28 -13.09
CA PRO A 50 20.43 9.02 -12.09
C PRO A 50 19.33 9.86 -12.74
N THR A 51 18.07 9.54 -12.47
CA THR A 51 16.91 10.08 -13.18
C THR A 51 15.88 10.63 -12.21
N GLU A 52 15.57 11.92 -12.33
CA GLU A 52 14.42 12.48 -11.64
C GLU A 52 13.13 11.99 -12.28
N VAL A 53 12.20 11.51 -11.46
CA VAL A 53 10.88 11.05 -11.89
C VAL A 53 9.77 11.69 -11.08
N LYS A 54 8.63 11.83 -11.73
CA LYS A 54 7.34 12.16 -11.13
C LYS A 54 6.32 11.15 -11.60
N ILE A 55 5.63 10.53 -10.66
CA ILE A 55 4.61 9.51 -10.94
C ILE A 55 3.28 9.98 -10.40
N CYS A 56 2.27 9.97 -11.26
CA CYS A 56 0.92 10.39 -10.95
C CYS A 56 -0.03 9.20 -11.12
N LEU A 57 -0.91 8.99 -10.16
CA LEU A 57 -2.03 8.06 -10.27
C LEU A 57 -3.32 8.87 -10.39
N TYR A 58 -3.96 8.77 -11.55
CA TYR A 58 -5.21 9.44 -11.84
C TYR A 58 -6.36 8.44 -11.75
N GLN A 59 -7.48 8.88 -11.20
CA GLN A 59 -8.77 8.21 -11.32
C GLN A 59 -9.76 9.16 -12.02
N PRO A 60 -10.87 8.65 -12.60
CA PRO A 60 -11.93 9.49 -13.13
C PRO A 60 -12.34 10.57 -12.13
N SER A 61 -12.80 11.69 -12.66
CA SER A 61 -13.43 12.76 -11.87
C SER A 61 -14.83 13.03 -12.39
N TYR A 62 -15.66 13.68 -11.57
CA TYR A 62 -17.03 14.06 -11.91
C TYR A 62 -17.16 14.73 -13.29
N ARG A 63 -16.14 15.50 -13.72
CA ARG A 63 -16.14 16.22 -15.01
C ARG A 63 -16.06 15.33 -16.25
N GLY A 64 -15.92 14.01 -16.10
CA GLY A 64 -15.75 13.05 -17.20
C GLY A 64 -16.70 11.85 -17.19
N CYS A 65 -17.74 11.84 -16.35
CA CYS A 65 -18.73 10.76 -16.28
C CYS A 65 -20.16 11.30 -16.31
N ARG A 66 -21.09 10.52 -16.89
CA ARG A 66 -22.53 10.72 -16.69
C ARG A 66 -22.85 10.42 -15.21
N GLU A 67 -23.72 11.21 -14.59
CA GLU A 67 -23.94 11.31 -13.12
C GLU A 67 -24.13 9.98 -12.36
N GLU A 68 -24.61 8.92 -12.99
CA GLU A 68 -25.14 7.74 -12.30
C GLU A 68 -24.12 6.62 -11.99
N SER A 69 -22.86 6.73 -12.45
CA SER A 69 -21.86 5.64 -12.31
C SER A 69 -20.51 6.05 -11.72
N TYR A 70 -20.40 7.27 -11.17
CA TYR A 70 -19.13 7.79 -10.64
C TYR A 70 -18.85 7.24 -9.23
N LYS A 71 -17.94 6.25 -9.14
CA LYS A 71 -17.39 5.77 -7.88
C LYS A 71 -15.96 6.25 -7.71
N LYS A 72 -15.77 7.21 -6.81
CA LYS A 72 -14.44 7.66 -6.40
C LYS A 72 -13.95 6.75 -5.28
N VAL A 73 -12.68 6.37 -5.36
CA VAL A 73 -12.04 5.50 -4.38
C VAL A 73 -10.85 6.21 -3.74
N ASP A 74 -10.37 5.66 -2.64
CA ASP A 74 -9.07 6.05 -2.14
C ASP A 74 -7.98 5.60 -3.08
N ILE A 75 -6.99 6.46 -3.32
CA ILE A 75 -5.86 6.13 -4.16
C ILE A 75 -4.55 6.37 -3.42
N LEU A 76 -3.64 5.41 -3.57
CA LEU A 76 -2.27 5.42 -3.07
C LEU A 76 -1.36 4.88 -4.16
N LEU A 77 -0.16 5.44 -4.26
CA LEU A 77 0.87 4.96 -5.17
C LEU A 77 2.14 4.65 -4.38
N LEU A 78 2.69 3.45 -4.57
CA LEU A 78 4.02 3.08 -4.09
C LEU A 78 4.97 2.94 -5.28
N LEU A 79 6.18 3.44 -5.11
CA LEU A 79 7.31 3.22 -6.00
C LEU A 79 8.34 2.38 -5.26
N VAL A 80 8.60 1.17 -5.75
CA VAL A 80 9.55 0.25 -5.14
C VAL A 80 10.63 -0.14 -6.13
N ARG A 81 11.82 -0.44 -5.61
CA ARG A 81 12.95 -0.98 -6.37
C ARG A 81 12.98 -2.50 -6.21
N TYR A 82 13.32 -3.21 -7.28
CA TYR A 82 13.59 -4.65 -7.25
C TYR A 82 14.89 -4.95 -8.01
N ASP A 83 15.40 -6.17 -7.89
CA ASP A 83 16.59 -6.64 -8.60
C ASP A 83 16.34 -7.98 -9.28
N ASP A 84 17.00 -8.20 -10.41
CA ASP A 84 16.96 -9.42 -11.22
C ASP A 84 17.80 -10.58 -10.65
N ARG A 85 18.45 -10.34 -9.51
CA ARG A 85 19.17 -11.35 -8.72
C ARG A 85 18.23 -12.32 -7.99
N GLY A 86 16.95 -12.37 -8.34
CA GLY A 86 16.08 -13.48 -7.97
C GLY A 86 16.71 -14.82 -8.36
N GLY A 87 16.52 -15.84 -7.53
CA GLY A 87 17.04 -17.18 -7.78
C GLY A 87 16.51 -17.75 -9.09
N SER A 88 17.15 -18.80 -9.63
CA SER A 88 16.75 -19.42 -10.92
C SER A 88 15.27 -19.84 -10.99
N LEU A 89 14.62 -20.06 -9.85
CA LEU A 89 13.20 -20.42 -9.75
C LEU A 89 12.27 -19.25 -10.10
N ASP A 90 12.65 -18.03 -9.72
CA ASP A 90 11.86 -16.81 -9.89
C ASP A 90 11.70 -16.44 -11.38
N LYS A 91 12.74 -16.71 -12.17
CA LYS A 91 12.76 -16.49 -13.61
C LYS A 91 11.93 -17.53 -14.38
N LEU A 92 11.68 -18.70 -13.79
CA LEU A 92 10.96 -19.80 -14.43
C LEU A 92 9.44 -19.59 -14.39
N GLU A 93 8.93 -18.87 -13.38
CA GLU A 93 7.49 -18.59 -13.20
C GLU A 93 7.02 -17.30 -13.90
N GLY A 94 7.92 -16.55 -14.55
CA GLY A 94 7.57 -15.32 -15.27
C GLY A 94 7.03 -14.18 -14.38
N SER A 95 7.23 -14.27 -13.05
CA SER A 95 6.73 -13.31 -12.06
C SER A 95 7.86 -12.45 -11.49
N LEU A 96 7.55 -11.21 -11.13
CA LEU A 96 8.56 -10.29 -10.60
C LEU A 96 9.18 -10.80 -9.29
N PRO A 97 10.50 -10.61 -9.10
CA PRO A 97 11.16 -10.84 -7.82
C PRO A 97 10.66 -9.83 -6.78
N PHE A 98 10.65 -10.23 -5.50
CA PHE A 98 10.16 -9.36 -4.43
C PHE A 98 10.92 -8.01 -4.38
N PRO A 99 10.22 -6.93 -3.99
CA PRO A 99 10.85 -5.62 -3.87
C PRO A 99 11.93 -5.64 -2.77
N LEU A 100 12.93 -4.78 -2.94
CA LEU A 100 14.07 -4.64 -2.02
C LEU A 100 14.04 -3.32 -1.24
N GLU A 101 13.43 -2.29 -1.82
CA GLU A 101 13.42 -0.95 -1.23
C GLU A 101 12.15 -0.20 -1.60
N CYS A 102 11.54 0.49 -0.63
CA CYS A 102 10.49 1.45 -0.89
C CYS A 102 11.11 2.82 -1.19
N ILE A 103 11.01 3.26 -2.44
CA ILE A 103 11.65 4.51 -2.91
C ILE A 103 10.79 5.72 -2.58
N ALA A 104 9.49 5.63 -2.85
CA ALA A 104 8.56 6.72 -2.56
C ALA A 104 7.14 6.20 -2.40
N THR A 105 6.33 6.98 -1.71
CA THR A 105 4.88 6.79 -1.63
C THR A 105 4.21 8.12 -1.91
N SER A 106 3.03 8.11 -2.53
CA SER A 106 2.17 9.29 -2.56
C SER A 106 1.51 9.49 -1.20
N LYS A 107 0.90 10.66 -0.99
CA LYS A 107 -0.16 10.78 0.03
C LYS A 107 -1.33 9.89 -0.37
N HIS A 108 -1.95 9.24 0.61
CA HIS A 108 -3.24 8.59 0.44
C HIS A 108 -4.37 9.62 0.47
N ASN A 109 -5.22 9.62 -0.54
CA ASN A 109 -6.37 10.50 -0.59
C ASN A 109 -7.47 9.95 -1.52
N MET A 110 -8.69 10.43 -1.35
CA MET A 110 -9.80 10.24 -2.28
C MET A 110 -9.87 11.43 -3.23
N THR A 111 -8.77 11.80 -3.89
CA THR A 111 -8.69 12.89 -4.89
C THR A 111 -8.65 12.31 -6.30
N SER A 112 -8.89 13.13 -7.34
CA SER A 112 -8.76 12.67 -8.73
C SER A 112 -7.33 12.28 -9.10
N VAL A 113 -6.32 12.76 -8.37
CA VAL A 113 -4.91 12.45 -8.58
C VAL A 113 -4.15 12.41 -7.26
N VAL A 114 -3.20 11.46 -7.16
CA VAL A 114 -2.11 11.49 -6.19
C VAL A 114 -0.77 11.40 -6.92
N THR A 115 0.30 11.82 -6.26
CA THR A 115 1.62 11.95 -6.89
C THR A 115 2.73 11.63 -5.91
N CYS A 116 3.80 11.03 -6.41
CA CYS A 116 5.10 11.01 -5.75
C CYS A 116 6.21 11.43 -6.72
N SER A 117 7.32 11.92 -6.18
CA SER A 117 8.52 12.26 -6.93
C SER A 117 9.74 11.64 -6.25
N ALA A 118 10.75 11.28 -7.03
CA ALA A 118 12.00 10.72 -6.53
C ALA A 118 13.14 10.96 -7.53
N ILE A 119 14.38 10.94 -7.03
CA ILE A 119 15.57 10.78 -7.86
C ILE A 119 15.98 9.32 -7.78
N LEU A 120 15.95 8.64 -8.93
CA LEU A 120 16.22 7.22 -9.05
C LEU A 120 17.67 6.99 -9.44
N ASN A 121 18.35 6.08 -8.76
CA ASN A 121 19.61 5.53 -9.25
C ASN A 121 19.37 4.58 -10.43
N PRO A 122 20.40 4.17 -11.19
CA PRO A 122 20.26 3.12 -12.18
C PRO A 122 19.70 1.84 -11.53
N GLY A 123 18.66 1.26 -12.12
CA GLY A 123 17.98 0.10 -11.57
C GLY A 123 16.60 -0.16 -12.16
N ARG A 124 15.91 -1.15 -11.59
CA ARG A 124 14.55 -1.54 -11.98
C ARG A 124 13.56 -1.20 -10.88
N TYR A 125 12.40 -0.73 -11.34
CA TYR A 125 11.39 -0.14 -10.48
C TYR A 125 10.02 -0.67 -10.86
N SER A 126 9.15 -0.80 -9.86
CA SER A 126 7.73 -1.08 -10.07
C SER A 126 6.87 -0.03 -9.37
N VAL A 127 5.75 0.29 -10.02
CA VAL A 127 4.73 1.21 -9.53
C VAL A 127 3.51 0.39 -9.16
N ILE A 128 3.10 0.50 -7.90
CA ILE A 128 1.98 -0.22 -7.32
C ILE A 128 0.83 0.77 -7.07
N PRO A 129 -0.21 0.78 -7.94
CA PRO A 129 -1.43 1.54 -7.69
C PRO A 129 -2.32 0.78 -6.70
N LEU A 130 -2.80 1.45 -5.67
CA LEU A 130 -3.60 0.85 -4.60
C LEU A 130 -4.86 1.65 -4.32
N SER A 131 -5.91 0.92 -3.94
CA SER A 131 -7.13 1.43 -3.33
C SER A 131 -7.64 0.38 -2.34
N PHE A 132 -7.54 0.69 -1.04
CA PHE A 132 -7.94 -0.24 0.02
C PHE A 132 -9.46 -0.25 0.18
N LYS A 133 -10.14 0.89 0.00
CA LYS A 133 -11.60 0.98 0.02
C LYS A 133 -12.24 0.17 -1.10
N ASN A 134 -11.60 0.09 -2.28
CA ASN A 134 -12.13 -0.67 -3.40
C ASN A 134 -12.13 -2.19 -3.16
N TRP A 135 -11.31 -2.70 -2.21
CA TRP A 135 -11.26 -4.12 -1.88
C TRP A 135 -12.47 -4.66 -1.11
N HIS A 136 -13.32 -3.77 -0.61
CA HIS A 136 -14.54 -4.12 0.11
C HIS A 136 -15.80 -3.86 -0.73
N ALA A 137 -15.67 -3.68 -2.04
CA ALA A 137 -16.82 -3.62 -2.95
C ALA A 137 -17.46 -5.01 -3.06
N THR A 138 -18.38 -5.31 -2.15
CA THR A 138 -19.06 -6.61 -1.98
C THR A 138 -20.03 -6.98 -3.11
N LEU A 139 -20.10 -6.19 -4.19
CA LEU A 139 -21.08 -6.38 -5.26
C LEU A 139 -20.37 -6.79 -6.56
N SER A 140 -20.56 -8.05 -6.95
CA SER A 140 -20.12 -8.66 -8.21
C SER A 140 -20.64 -7.99 -9.49
N HIS A 141 -21.49 -6.97 -9.36
CA HIS A 141 -22.10 -6.24 -10.48
C HIS A 141 -21.47 -4.86 -10.73
N GLU A 142 -20.53 -4.41 -9.89
CA GLU A 142 -19.86 -3.12 -10.12
C GLU A 142 -18.70 -3.25 -11.10
N SER A 143 -18.61 -2.30 -12.04
CA SER A 143 -17.51 -2.24 -13.01
C SER A 143 -16.19 -1.87 -12.31
N PRO A 144 -15.05 -2.48 -12.68
CA PRO A 144 -13.75 -2.12 -12.10
C PRO A 144 -13.46 -0.63 -12.23
N VAL A 145 -13.02 -0.01 -11.13
CA VAL A 145 -12.69 1.43 -11.12
C VAL A 145 -11.41 1.64 -11.96
N PRO A 146 -11.48 2.37 -13.07
CA PRO A 146 -10.33 2.57 -13.93
C PRO A 146 -9.37 3.60 -13.33
N TYR A 147 -8.09 3.50 -13.69
CA TYR A 147 -7.07 4.49 -13.37
C TYR A 147 -6.15 4.75 -14.55
N VAL A 148 -5.33 5.80 -14.46
CA VAL A 148 -4.20 6.06 -15.36
C VAL A 148 -2.97 6.35 -14.53
N ILE A 149 -1.87 5.65 -14.78
CA ILE A 149 -0.54 6.03 -14.28
C ILE A 149 0.09 6.95 -15.31
N GLY A 150 0.48 8.15 -14.89
CA GLY A 150 1.37 9.04 -15.63
C GLY A 150 2.78 8.95 -15.07
N LEU A 151 3.73 8.50 -15.88
CA LEU A 151 5.15 8.42 -15.54
C LEU A 151 5.89 9.50 -16.31
N PHE A 152 6.50 10.44 -15.59
CA PHE A 152 7.26 11.55 -16.16
C PHE A 152 8.71 11.43 -15.69
N SER A 153 9.67 11.54 -16.60
CA SER A 153 11.09 11.38 -16.30
C SER A 153 11.97 12.41 -17.00
N ALA A 154 12.99 12.90 -16.31
CA ALA A 154 13.97 13.84 -16.85
C ALA A 154 14.95 13.20 -17.87
N LYS A 155 15.01 11.86 -17.89
CA LYS A 155 15.83 11.05 -18.79
C LYS A 155 15.00 9.95 -19.42
N VAL A 156 15.50 9.35 -20.50
CA VAL A 156 14.86 8.20 -21.14
C VAL A 156 14.80 7.04 -20.14
N ILE A 157 13.63 6.45 -20.03
CA ILE A 157 13.38 5.21 -19.30
C ILE A 157 12.96 4.12 -20.29
N GLU A 158 13.35 2.88 -20.03
CA GLU A 158 13.04 1.75 -20.91
C GLU A 158 12.20 0.70 -20.19
N TRP A 159 11.76 -0.31 -20.96
CA TRP A 159 11.08 -1.50 -20.45
C TRP A 159 9.82 -1.16 -19.64
N VAL A 160 9.05 -0.20 -20.17
CA VAL A 160 7.80 0.23 -19.55
C VAL A 160 6.68 -0.72 -19.91
N GLU A 161 6.45 -1.69 -19.03
CA GLU A 161 5.51 -2.78 -19.27
C GLU A 161 4.74 -3.15 -18.01
N ARG A 162 3.67 -3.92 -18.21
CA ARG A 162 2.94 -4.54 -17.11
C ARG A 162 3.55 -5.90 -16.83
N ALA A 163 3.77 -6.19 -15.55
CA ALA A 163 4.32 -7.47 -15.14
C ALA A 163 3.53 -8.04 -13.95
N PRO A 164 3.24 -9.36 -13.96
CA PRO A 164 2.59 -10.02 -12.84
C PRO A 164 3.56 -10.18 -11.66
N THR A 165 3.03 -10.09 -10.44
CA THR A 165 3.80 -10.29 -9.21
C THR A 165 3.50 -11.63 -8.56
N LYS A 166 4.40 -12.05 -7.68
CA LYS A 166 4.20 -13.19 -6.79
C LYS A 166 3.20 -12.89 -5.68
N PRO A 167 2.58 -13.93 -5.08
CA PRO A 167 1.83 -13.81 -3.85
C PRO A 167 2.68 -13.16 -2.76
N GLY A 168 2.14 -12.09 -2.17
CA GLY A 168 2.82 -11.32 -1.14
C GLY A 168 3.64 -10.13 -1.56
N TYR A 169 3.74 -9.86 -2.86
CA TYR A 169 4.49 -8.69 -3.34
C TYR A 169 4.02 -7.38 -2.70
N LEU A 170 2.71 -7.26 -2.50
CA LEU A 170 2.10 -6.14 -1.81
C LEU A 170 2.49 -6.08 -0.33
N SER A 171 2.36 -7.19 0.43
CA SER A 171 2.76 -7.21 1.83
C SER A 171 4.25 -6.90 2.01
N GLU A 172 5.10 -7.42 1.11
CA GLU A 172 6.53 -7.10 1.08
C GLU A 172 6.78 -5.61 0.86
N SER A 173 6.06 -5.01 -0.08
CA SER A 173 6.11 -3.56 -0.31
C SER A 173 5.68 -2.75 0.91
N LEU A 174 4.64 -3.21 1.63
CA LEU A 174 4.18 -2.55 2.86
C LEU A 174 5.15 -2.72 4.02
N PHE A 175 5.87 -3.85 4.11
CA PHE A 175 6.95 -4.03 5.09
C PHE A 175 8.10 -3.06 4.85
N LEU A 176 8.49 -2.87 3.58
CA LEU A 176 9.52 -1.89 3.20
C LEU A 176 9.07 -0.46 3.52
N LEU A 177 7.81 -0.14 3.24
CA LEU A 177 7.23 1.15 3.60
C LEU A 177 7.18 1.34 5.13
N ALA A 178 6.85 0.31 5.89
CA ALA A 178 6.81 0.35 7.35
C ALA A 178 8.18 0.59 7.97
N ARG A 179 9.23 -0.06 7.44
CA ARG A 179 10.61 0.19 7.88
C ARG A 179 11.08 1.61 7.56
N LYS A 180 10.58 2.20 6.47
CA LYS A 180 10.96 3.54 6.01
C LYS A 180 10.24 4.66 6.75
N GLU A 181 8.92 4.56 6.87
CA GLU A 181 8.04 5.66 7.32
C GLU A 181 7.33 5.35 8.65
N GLY A 182 7.46 4.11 9.16
CA GLY A 182 6.73 3.66 10.35
C GLY A 182 7.34 4.13 11.66
N THR A 183 6.48 4.44 12.62
CA THR A 183 6.88 4.64 14.02
C THR A 183 7.08 3.30 14.69
N LEU A 184 8.32 3.02 15.11
CA LEU A 184 8.65 1.77 15.78
C LEU A 184 8.22 1.80 17.25
N ARG A 185 7.47 0.78 17.67
CA ARG A 185 7.19 0.44 19.07
C ARG A 185 7.73 -0.95 19.36
N SER A 186 8.69 -1.02 20.29
CA SER A 186 9.22 -2.28 20.79
C SER A 186 8.43 -2.72 22.02
N PHE A 187 7.88 -3.94 22.01
CA PHE A 187 7.29 -4.52 23.23
C PHE A 187 8.36 -5.15 24.11
N ASN A 188 9.32 -5.81 23.47
CA ASN A 188 10.49 -6.43 24.06
C ASN A 188 11.63 -6.43 23.03
N HIS A 189 12.74 -7.10 23.32
CA HIS A 189 13.90 -7.15 22.42
C HIS A 189 13.67 -7.95 21.11
N HIS A 190 12.57 -8.70 21.01
CA HIS A 190 12.27 -9.58 19.87
C HIS A 190 11.12 -9.06 18.99
N LEU A 191 10.14 -8.36 19.58
CA LEU A 191 8.97 -7.86 18.86
C LEU A 191 9.15 -6.40 18.46
N LYS A 192 9.13 -6.16 17.15
CA LYS A 192 9.08 -4.82 16.56
C LYS A 192 7.72 -4.58 15.93
N LEU A 193 7.02 -3.56 16.37
CA LEU A 193 5.77 -3.14 15.77
C LEU A 193 5.93 -1.78 15.09
N TYR A 194 5.45 -1.68 13.87
CA TYR A 194 5.51 -0.46 13.07
C TYR A 194 4.09 0.06 12.87
N ASP A 195 3.82 1.26 13.38
CA ASP A 195 2.62 2.03 13.05
C ASP A 195 2.94 2.99 11.91
N VAL A 196 2.26 2.82 10.78
CA VAL A 196 2.53 3.61 9.59
C VAL A 196 1.34 4.50 9.30
N HIS A 197 1.57 5.81 9.28
CA HIS A 197 0.56 6.82 9.04
C HIS A 197 0.82 7.52 7.70
N ILE A 198 0.22 7.03 6.61
CA ILE A 198 0.46 7.58 5.26
C ILE A 198 -0.28 8.90 5.03
N SER A 199 -1.47 9.02 5.60
CA SER A 199 -2.22 10.28 5.66
C SER A 199 -3.09 10.31 6.91
N ARG A 200 -3.97 11.31 7.03
CA ARG A 200 -4.94 11.36 8.16
C ARG A 200 -5.93 10.20 8.15
N SER A 201 -6.04 9.45 7.06
CA SER A 201 -7.09 8.46 6.86
C SER A 201 -6.60 7.06 6.47
N LEU A 202 -5.34 6.85 6.09
CA LEU A 202 -4.81 5.50 5.79
C LEU A 202 -3.63 5.14 6.68
N TRP A 203 -3.88 4.22 7.62
CA TRP A 203 -2.90 3.72 8.56
C TRP A 203 -2.80 2.21 8.46
N PHE A 204 -1.65 1.64 8.79
CA PHE A 204 -1.53 0.19 8.90
C PHE A 204 -0.51 -0.20 9.96
N VAL A 205 -0.67 -1.41 10.48
CA VAL A 205 0.16 -1.95 11.56
C VAL A 205 0.87 -3.20 11.06
N VAL A 206 2.19 -3.20 11.17
CA VAL A 206 3.05 -4.35 10.86
C VAL A 206 3.73 -4.81 12.13
N ILE A 207 3.90 -6.11 12.29
CA ILE A 207 4.74 -6.67 13.35
C ILE A 207 5.82 -7.57 12.76
N GLU A 208 6.98 -7.56 13.39
CA GLU A 208 8.09 -8.47 13.14
C GLU A 208 8.46 -9.19 14.45
N ASN A 209 8.50 -10.52 14.38
CA ASN A 209 8.97 -11.39 15.44
C ASN A 209 10.39 -11.87 15.13
N HIS A 210 11.37 -11.25 15.79
CA HIS A 210 12.79 -11.59 15.70
C HIS A 210 13.20 -12.69 16.69
N ASP A 211 12.26 -13.29 17.42
CA ASP A 211 12.51 -14.45 18.27
C ASP A 211 12.75 -15.69 17.40
N LYS A 212 13.62 -16.60 17.87
CA LYS A 212 13.95 -17.86 17.18
C LYS A 212 13.11 -19.04 17.64
N PHE A 213 12.45 -18.92 18.79
CA PHE A 213 11.80 -20.03 19.47
C PHE A 213 10.34 -19.72 19.79
N TYR A 214 10.06 -18.50 20.24
CA TYR A 214 8.72 -18.16 20.71
C TYR A 214 7.83 -17.61 19.60
N HIS A 215 6.62 -18.14 19.60
CA HIS A 215 5.50 -17.51 18.93
C HIS A 215 4.97 -16.42 19.83
N TYR A 216 4.33 -15.41 19.26
CA TYR A 216 3.64 -14.40 20.04
C TYR A 216 2.18 -14.33 19.64
N ARG A 217 1.28 -14.51 20.61
CA ARG A 217 -0.11 -14.12 20.45
C ARG A 217 -0.18 -12.61 20.55
N ILE A 218 -0.75 -11.98 19.53
CA ILE A 218 -0.95 -10.54 19.44
C ILE A 218 -2.44 -10.28 19.43
N SER A 219 -2.91 -9.64 20.50
CA SER A 219 -4.31 -9.26 20.66
C SER A 219 -4.42 -7.74 20.49
N ILE A 220 -5.23 -7.30 19.52
CA ILE A 220 -5.45 -5.90 19.21
C ILE A 220 -6.94 -5.56 19.31
N ASP A 221 -7.27 -4.44 19.96
CA ASP A 221 -8.63 -3.96 20.09
C ASP A 221 -8.75 -2.54 19.51
N PHE A 222 -9.53 -2.42 18.44
CA PHE A 222 -9.85 -1.18 17.72
C PHE A 222 -11.24 -0.62 18.07
N THR A 223 -11.92 -1.08 19.12
CA THR A 223 -13.27 -0.61 19.51
C THR A 223 -13.35 0.91 19.75
N GLY A 224 -12.22 1.55 20.07
CA GLY A 224 -12.15 3.01 20.18
C GLY A 224 -12.12 3.76 18.84
N THR A 225 -11.96 3.07 17.71
CA THR A 225 -11.86 3.67 16.38
C THR A 225 -13.24 4.08 15.85
N ILE A 226 -13.35 5.25 15.23
CA ILE A 226 -14.62 5.79 14.71
C ILE A 226 -14.43 6.21 13.24
N ASN A 227 -15.40 5.87 12.38
CA ASN A 227 -15.49 6.26 10.97
C ASN A 227 -14.32 5.75 10.09
N LEU A 228 -13.72 4.63 10.48
CA LEU A 228 -12.68 3.93 9.72
C LEU A 228 -13.08 2.47 9.55
N LYS A 229 -12.72 1.89 8.41
CA LYS A 229 -12.84 0.46 8.13
C LYS A 229 -11.50 -0.23 8.31
N LEU A 230 -11.57 -1.50 8.71
CA LEU A 230 -10.42 -2.35 8.91
C LEU A 230 -10.42 -3.42 7.83
N SER A 231 -9.26 -3.68 7.25
CA SER A 231 -9.07 -4.74 6.27
C SER A 231 -9.39 -6.13 6.83
N ARG A 232 -9.39 -6.30 8.16
CA ARG A 232 -9.67 -7.58 8.84
C ARG A 232 -11.15 -7.86 9.09
N ASN A 233 -12.09 -7.00 8.67
CA ASN A 233 -13.54 -7.20 8.88
C ASN A 233 -13.94 -7.43 10.36
N GLY A 234 -13.13 -6.96 11.31
CA GLY A 234 -13.40 -7.08 12.74
C GLY A 234 -12.57 -6.07 13.54
N LEU A 235 -13.14 -5.59 14.65
CA LEU A 235 -12.49 -4.61 15.54
C LEU A 235 -11.53 -5.24 16.53
N GLN A 236 -11.64 -6.55 16.76
CA GLN A 236 -10.73 -7.31 17.60
C GLN A 236 -9.92 -8.26 16.73
N ILE A 237 -8.61 -8.24 16.87
CA ILE A 237 -7.68 -9.10 16.14
C ILE A 237 -6.91 -9.94 17.15
N ASP A 238 -6.81 -11.24 16.89
CA ASP A 238 -6.06 -12.21 17.67
C ASP A 238 -5.27 -13.10 16.71
N ASP A 239 -3.99 -12.79 16.53
CA ASP A 239 -3.10 -13.47 15.59
C ASP A 239 -1.91 -14.09 16.33
N TYR A 240 -1.38 -15.20 15.81
CA TYR A 240 -0.15 -15.83 16.31
C TYR A 240 0.98 -15.61 15.31
N ILE A 241 2.01 -14.87 15.72
CA ILE A 241 3.16 -14.54 14.87
C ILE A 241 4.27 -15.57 15.09
N PRO A 242 4.66 -16.36 14.08
CA PRO A 242 5.71 -17.34 14.25
C PRO A 242 7.11 -16.72 14.44
N PRO A 243 8.07 -17.46 15.03
CA PRO A 243 9.47 -17.10 15.10
C PRO A 243 10.00 -16.71 13.74
N GLN A 244 10.80 -15.66 13.66
CA GLN A 244 11.39 -15.18 12.42
C GLN A 244 10.35 -14.85 11.34
N HIS A 245 9.15 -14.40 11.73
CA HIS A 245 8.11 -13.96 10.79
C HIS A 245 7.70 -12.51 11.03
N ARG A 246 7.06 -11.94 10.02
CA ARG A 246 6.41 -10.64 10.01
C ARG A 246 5.02 -10.75 9.41
N GLN A 247 4.14 -9.84 9.78
CA GLN A 247 2.75 -9.85 9.34
C GLN A 247 2.19 -8.43 9.24
N VAL A 248 1.40 -8.16 8.20
CA VAL A 248 0.52 -6.99 8.18
C VAL A 248 -0.70 -7.35 9.03
N LEU A 249 -0.81 -6.80 10.23
CA LEU A 249 -1.90 -7.14 11.14
C LEU A 249 -3.23 -6.56 10.63
N VAL A 250 -3.22 -5.30 10.21
CA VAL A 250 -4.40 -4.60 9.72
C VAL A 250 -4.02 -3.39 8.85
N VAL A 251 -4.87 -3.09 7.87
CA VAL A 251 -4.90 -1.79 7.16
C VAL A 251 -6.21 -1.10 7.52
N ILE A 252 -6.13 0.20 7.81
CA ILE A 252 -7.22 1.01 8.33
C ILE A 252 -7.40 2.19 7.38
N PHE A 253 -8.58 2.34 6.81
CA PHE A 253 -8.87 3.27 5.72
C PHE A 253 -10.25 3.94 5.95
N PRO A 254 -10.53 5.11 5.35
CA PRO A 254 -11.76 5.85 5.66
C PRO A 254 -12.99 5.14 5.09
N GLU A 255 -14.09 5.16 5.85
CA GLU A 255 -15.37 4.68 5.35
C GLU A 255 -15.98 5.65 4.32
N ASP A 256 -15.97 6.95 4.62
CA ASP A 256 -16.63 8.00 3.83
C ASP A 256 -15.71 9.17 3.50
N GLU A 257 -16.11 9.94 2.49
CA GLU A 257 -15.20 10.82 1.74
C GLU A 257 -14.86 12.16 2.40
N GLN A 258 -15.69 12.75 3.27
CA GLN A 258 -15.50 14.17 3.63
C GLN A 258 -16.01 14.54 5.03
N ASN A 259 -15.25 15.40 5.71
CA ASN A 259 -15.61 16.16 6.91
C ASN A 259 -16.14 15.37 8.12
N VAL A 260 -15.81 14.09 8.19
CA VAL A 260 -16.08 13.29 9.38
C VAL A 260 -14.85 13.26 10.27
N ILE A 261 -15.05 13.45 11.57
CA ILE A 261 -13.97 13.30 12.56
C ILE A 261 -13.59 11.81 12.60
N HIS A 262 -12.38 11.51 12.13
CA HIS A 262 -11.78 10.19 12.32
C HIS A 262 -11.09 10.17 13.69
N ARG A 263 -11.42 9.15 14.50
CA ARG A 263 -10.67 8.85 15.71
C ARG A 263 -10.00 7.51 15.52
N TYR A 264 -8.69 7.50 15.67
CA TYR A 264 -7.93 6.28 15.79
C TYR A 264 -7.62 6.02 17.26
N GLN A 265 -7.99 4.85 17.73
CA GLN A 265 -7.63 4.41 19.07
C GLN A 265 -7.63 2.89 19.08
N TYR A 266 -6.51 2.34 19.56
CA TYR A 266 -6.40 0.91 19.75
C TYR A 266 -5.52 0.57 20.95
N SER A 267 -5.73 -0.63 21.48
CA SER A 267 -4.84 -1.23 22.47
C SER A 267 -4.27 -2.53 21.92
N ILE A 268 -3.06 -2.88 22.36
CA ILE A 268 -2.36 -4.07 21.90
C ILE A 268 -1.69 -4.76 23.07
N LYS A 269 -1.81 -6.09 23.11
CA LYS A 269 -1.17 -6.97 24.07
C LYS A 269 -0.38 -8.03 23.31
N SER A 270 0.77 -8.40 23.86
CA SER A 270 1.57 -9.52 23.37
C SER A 270 1.77 -10.55 24.47
N GLN A 271 1.72 -11.82 24.10
CA GLN A 271 1.98 -12.93 25.01
C GLN A 271 2.86 -13.98 24.30
N PRO A 272 4.05 -14.31 24.85
CA PRO A 272 4.88 -15.38 24.30
C PRO A 272 4.18 -16.73 24.50
N CYS A 273 4.28 -17.57 23.48
CA CYS A 273 3.69 -18.90 23.41
C CYS A 273 4.73 -19.90 22.91
N MET A 274 4.86 -21.04 23.60
CA MET A 274 5.77 -22.12 23.19
C MET A 274 5.18 -22.97 22.05
N HIS A 275 3.86 -23.11 22.00
CA HIS A 275 3.12 -23.89 21.00
C HIS A 275 1.92 -23.08 20.48
N ASN A 276 1.50 -23.34 19.24
CA ASN A 276 0.23 -22.86 18.72
C ASN A 276 -0.87 -23.81 19.19
N PRO A 277 -1.75 -23.41 20.12
CA PRO A 277 -2.85 -24.27 20.57
C PRO A 277 -3.85 -24.57 19.45
N ASN A 278 -3.80 -23.84 18.33
CA ASN A 278 -4.79 -23.87 17.26
C ASN A 278 -4.29 -24.48 15.94
N GLY A 279 -3.16 -25.20 15.92
CA GLY A 279 -2.71 -25.98 14.74
C GLY A 279 -1.42 -25.46 14.06
N GLU A 280 -1.31 -25.61 12.74
CA GLU A 280 -0.08 -25.29 11.99
C GLU A 280 0.29 -23.79 12.06
N TRP A 281 1.57 -23.47 11.99
CA TRP A 281 2.06 -22.10 12.17
C TRP A 281 1.55 -21.17 11.07
N GLY A 282 1.04 -20.00 11.45
CA GLY A 282 0.44 -19.02 10.52
C GLY A 282 -0.98 -19.37 10.02
N SER A 283 -1.56 -20.49 10.48
CA SER A 283 -2.94 -20.89 10.12
C SER A 283 -4.02 -20.19 10.94
N PHE A 284 -3.72 -19.79 12.18
CA PHE A 284 -4.69 -19.16 13.06
C PHE A 284 -4.59 -17.65 13.03
N MET A 285 -5.64 -17.05 12.50
CA MET A 285 -5.87 -15.62 12.45
C MET A 285 -7.33 -15.39 12.82
N SER A 286 -7.59 -14.47 13.75
CA SER A 286 -8.93 -14.14 14.22
C SER A 286 -9.17 -12.64 14.10
N PRO A 287 -10.24 -12.17 13.44
CA PRO A 287 -11.08 -12.95 12.53
C PRO A 287 -10.25 -13.53 11.37
N SER A 288 -10.71 -14.67 10.84
CA SER A 288 -10.05 -15.33 9.72
C SER A 288 -10.11 -14.43 8.47
N PRO A 289 -8.97 -14.20 7.79
CA PRO A 289 -8.96 -13.49 6.52
C PRO A 289 -9.84 -14.22 5.50
N THR A 290 -10.59 -13.44 4.75
CA THR A 290 -11.26 -13.90 3.53
C THR A 290 -10.23 -14.22 2.45
N ASP A 291 -10.59 -15.01 1.44
CA ASP A 291 -9.70 -15.24 0.28
C ASP A 291 -9.29 -13.93 -0.40
N ALA A 292 -10.15 -12.91 -0.31
CA ALA A 292 -9.92 -11.56 -0.81
C ALA A 292 -8.82 -10.77 -0.09
N ASN A 293 -8.38 -11.15 1.11
CA ASN A 293 -7.35 -10.41 1.87
C ASN A 293 -6.31 -11.32 2.57
N ARG A 294 -6.42 -12.64 2.39
CA ARG A 294 -5.55 -13.62 3.01
C ARG A 294 -4.08 -13.38 2.71
N GLU A 295 -3.72 -13.13 1.45
CA GLU A 295 -2.33 -12.94 1.03
C GLU A 295 -1.65 -11.72 1.66
N LEU A 296 -2.41 -10.64 1.84
CA LEU A 296 -1.94 -9.43 2.50
C LEU A 296 -1.60 -9.66 3.97
N HIS A 297 -2.44 -10.46 4.65
CA HIS A 297 -2.38 -10.69 6.09
C HIS A 297 -1.60 -11.94 6.49
N SER A 298 -1.20 -12.80 5.54
CA SER A 298 -0.49 -14.03 5.87
C SER A 298 0.91 -13.72 6.43
N PRO A 299 1.34 -14.41 7.51
CA PRO A 299 2.70 -14.29 8.02
C PRO A 299 3.75 -14.67 6.97
N ARG A 300 4.86 -13.94 6.96
CA ARG A 300 5.99 -14.18 6.04
C ARG A 300 7.29 -14.21 6.81
N HIS A 301 8.25 -15.01 6.36
CA HIS A 301 9.57 -15.04 6.95
C HIS A 301 10.25 -13.66 6.90
N LEU A 302 11.04 -13.38 7.93
CA LEU A 302 12.03 -12.30 7.90
C LEU A 302 13.14 -12.72 6.93
N VAL A 303 13.37 -11.89 5.91
CA VAL A 303 14.50 -12.00 4.98
C VAL A 303 15.66 -11.16 5.50
#